data_AF-A0A7Z0SDZ3-F1
#
_entry.id   AF-A0A7Z0SDZ3-F1
#
_cell.length_a   1.000
_cell.length_b   1.000
_cell.length_c   1.000
_cell.angle_alpha   90.00
_cell.angle_beta   90.00
_cell.angle_gamma   90.00
#
_symmetry.space_group_name_H-M   'P 1'
#
loop_
_entity.id
_entity.type
_entity.pdbx_description
1 polymer ?
#
loop_
_entity_poly.entity_id
_entity_poly.type
_entity_poly.pdbx_seq_one_letter_code
_entity_poly.pdbx_strand_id
1 'polypeptide(L)'
;MVLGMTAEIYKQLEAKISVYTRNKKINPMTASREVLLTLPDVNMEMVDEYLLQRAESERNGEKVAKPDWYSGGGNSEVYMIIAEAMIADGISEKIMAIMKQGEANNGLPFEILKWVEDYPVPSLFSPGNDERVIN
;
A
#
# COMPACT_ATOMS: atom_id res chain seq x y z
N MET A 1 2.19 2.03 24.10
CA MET A 1 0.72 2.06 23.94
C MET A 1 0.27 3.52 24.03
N VAL A 2 -0.73 3.91 23.24
CA VAL A 2 -1.33 5.27 23.26
C VAL A 2 -2.65 5.21 24.02
N LEU A 3 -2.89 6.15 24.94
CA LEU A 3 -4.12 6.20 25.71
C LEU A 3 -5.34 6.38 24.77
N GLY A 4 -6.38 5.58 24.95
CA GLY A 4 -7.58 5.60 24.10
C GLY A 4 -7.47 4.76 22.81
N MET A 5 -6.32 4.16 22.52
CA MET A 5 -6.17 3.21 21.41
C MET A 5 -6.68 1.83 21.83
N THR A 6 -7.84 1.44 21.29
CA THR A 6 -8.38 0.07 21.44
C THR A 6 -7.94 -0.82 20.29
N ALA A 7 -8.04 -2.15 20.45
CA ALA A 7 -7.73 -3.10 19.38
C ALA A 7 -8.64 -2.89 18.15
N GLU A 8 -9.88 -2.46 18.37
CA GLU A 8 -10.83 -2.18 17.28
C GLU A 8 -10.47 -0.91 16.51
N ILE A 9 -10.13 0.19 17.20
CA ILE A 9 -9.63 1.41 16.56
C ILE A 9 -8.33 1.11 15.79
N TYR A 10 -7.43 0.35 16.41
CA TYR A 10 -6.18 -0.05 15.76
C TYR A 10 -6.46 -0.82 14.46
N LYS A 11 -7.34 -1.82 14.47
CA LYS A 11 -7.72 -2.58 13.27
C LYS A 11 -8.28 -1.69 12.15
N GLN A 12 -9.07 -0.67 12.48
CA GLN A 12 -9.61 0.27 11.49
C GLN A 12 -8.53 1.17 10.88
N LEU A 13 -7.50 1.52 11.65
CA LEU A 13 -6.42 2.41 11.23
C LEU A 13 -5.25 1.68 10.57
N GLU A 14 -5.00 0.42 10.91
CA GLU A 14 -3.82 -0.35 10.51
C GLU A 14 -3.58 -0.31 8.99
N ALA A 15 -4.65 -0.44 8.19
CA ALA A 15 -4.58 -0.39 6.73
C ALA A 15 -4.37 1.02 6.14
N LYS A 16 -4.46 2.08 6.96
CA LYS A 16 -4.41 3.49 6.52
C LYS A 16 -3.16 4.23 6.98
N ILE A 17 -2.32 3.61 7.80
CA ILE A 17 -1.11 4.22 8.36
C ILE A 17 0.14 3.42 7.98
N SER A 18 1.28 4.10 7.97
CA SER A 18 2.58 3.44 7.75
C SER A 18 3.55 3.85 8.87
N VAL A 19 4.31 2.87 9.38
CA VAL A 19 5.23 3.06 10.52
C VAL A 19 6.69 3.16 10.08
N TYR A 20 7.05 2.49 8.98
CA TYR A 20 8.45 2.32 8.56
C TYR A 20 8.94 3.36 7.55
N THR A 21 8.08 4.28 7.09
CA THR A 21 8.49 5.34 6.17
C THR A 21 9.14 6.52 6.91
N ARG A 22 10.18 7.10 6.31
CA ARG A 22 10.76 8.38 6.77
C ARG A 22 10.12 9.59 6.08
N ASN A 23 9.32 9.36 5.05
CA ASN A 23 8.63 10.42 4.33
C ASN A 23 7.35 10.81 5.09
N LYS A 24 7.27 12.08 5.52
CA LYS A 24 6.09 12.63 6.19
C LYS A 24 4.94 12.94 5.24
N LYS A 25 5.18 12.88 3.93
CA LYS A 25 4.20 13.16 2.88
C LYS A 25 3.58 11.86 2.37
N ILE A 26 2.29 11.93 2.05
CA ILE A 26 1.51 10.85 1.43
C ILE A 26 1.94 10.66 -0.03
N ASN A 27 2.00 9.42 -0.50
CA ASN A 27 2.15 9.15 -1.94
C ASN A 27 0.76 9.10 -2.59
N PRO A 28 0.34 10.10 -3.37
CA PRO A 28 -1.01 10.14 -3.96
C PRO A 28 -1.22 9.04 -5.01
N MET A 29 -0.14 8.57 -5.62
CA MET A 29 -0.18 7.54 -6.67
C MET A 29 -0.64 6.18 -6.13
N THR A 30 -0.50 5.93 -4.82
CA THR A 30 -0.88 4.64 -4.21
C THR A 30 -1.83 4.80 -3.03
N ALA A 31 -2.08 6.02 -2.55
CA ALA A 31 -2.95 6.27 -1.40
C ALA A 31 -4.41 5.88 -1.70
N SER A 32 -5.12 5.43 -0.65
CA SER A 32 -6.56 5.20 -0.71
C SER A 32 -7.32 6.53 -0.73
N ARG A 33 -8.59 6.47 -1.17
CA ARG A 33 -9.50 7.63 -1.13
C ARG A 33 -9.55 8.27 0.25
N GLU A 34 -9.72 7.49 1.32
CA GLU A 34 -9.87 8.06 2.66
C GLU A 34 -8.58 8.71 3.15
N VAL A 35 -7.42 8.21 2.75
CA VAL A 35 -6.13 8.84 3.06
C VAL A 35 -5.99 10.16 2.28
N LEU A 36 -6.35 10.20 1.00
CA LEU A 36 -6.30 11.44 0.21
C LEU A 36 -7.21 12.53 0.77
N LEU A 37 -8.38 12.17 1.28
CA LEU A 37 -9.33 13.10 1.90
C LEU A 37 -8.83 13.71 3.23
N THR A 38 -7.75 13.21 3.81
CA THR A 38 -7.12 13.83 4.99
C THR A 38 -6.21 15.00 4.63
N LEU A 39 -5.94 15.23 3.34
CA LEU A 39 -5.07 16.32 2.89
C LEU A 39 -5.74 17.68 3.08
N PRO A 40 -4.97 18.71 3.47
CA PRO A 40 -5.51 20.06 3.62
C PRO A 40 -5.96 20.61 2.26
N ASP A 41 -7.00 21.44 2.28
CA ASP A 41 -7.52 22.17 1.11
C ASP A 41 -7.97 21.29 -0.06
N VAL A 42 -8.34 20.04 0.22
CA VAL A 42 -8.87 19.08 -0.75
C VAL A 42 -10.33 18.75 -0.42
N ASN A 43 -11.18 18.65 -1.45
CA ASN A 43 -12.58 18.24 -1.32
C ASN A 43 -12.82 16.87 -1.97
N MET A 44 -14.03 16.32 -1.79
CA MET A 44 -14.39 14.98 -2.31
C MET A 44 -14.34 14.91 -3.83
N GLU A 45 -14.81 15.94 -4.52
CA GLU A 45 -14.86 15.99 -5.98
C GLU A 45 -13.45 15.94 -6.59
N MET A 46 -12.51 16.70 -6.04
CA MET A 46 -11.10 16.71 -6.47
C MET A 46 -10.42 15.35 -6.30
N VAL A 47 -10.71 14.63 -5.21
CA VAL A 47 -10.15 13.29 -4.97
C VAL A 47 -10.76 12.27 -5.92
N ASP A 48 -12.08 12.32 -6.11
CA ASP A 48 -12.78 11.37 -6.96
C ASP A 48 -12.38 11.54 -8.42
N GLU A 49 -12.26 12.77 -8.90
CA GLU A 49 -11.73 13.06 -10.24
C GLU A 49 -10.30 12.52 -10.41
N TYR A 50 -9.42 12.76 -9.44
CA TYR A 50 -8.05 12.25 -9.49
C TYR A 50 -7.99 10.71 -9.50
N LEU A 51 -8.83 10.04 -8.70
CA LEU A 51 -8.87 8.58 -8.66
C LEU A 51 -9.36 7.97 -9.96
N LEU A 52 -10.29 8.64 -10.65
CA LEU A 52 -10.73 8.24 -11.99
C LEU A 52 -9.57 8.36 -13.00
N GLN A 53 -8.91 9.52 -13.04
CA GLN A 53 -7.74 9.73 -13.91
C GLN A 53 -6.63 8.71 -13.64
N ARG A 54 -6.36 8.41 -12.36
CA ARG A 54 -5.38 7.39 -11.97
C ARG A 54 -5.76 6.01 -12.50
N ALA A 55 -7.01 5.59 -12.33
CA ALA A 55 -7.48 4.30 -12.81
C ALA A 55 -7.42 4.19 -14.34
N GLU A 56 -7.71 5.27 -15.06
CA GLU A 56 -7.57 5.33 -16.52
C GLU A 56 -6.10 5.20 -16.95
N SER A 57 -5.19 5.93 -16.32
CA SER A 57 -3.75 5.79 -16.60
C SER A 57 -3.24 4.38 -16.33
N GLU A 58 -3.62 3.77 -15.19
CA GLU A 58 -3.27 2.38 -14.86
C GLU A 58 -3.78 1.40 -15.92
N ARG A 59 -5.04 1.56 -16.35
CA ARG A 59 -5.66 0.71 -17.39
C ARG A 59 -4.98 0.86 -18.75
N ASN A 60 -4.50 2.05 -19.07
CA ASN A 60 -3.81 2.35 -20.33
C ASN A 60 -2.31 2.02 -20.29
N GLY A 61 -1.78 1.55 -19.16
CA GLY A 61 -0.34 1.33 -18.97
C GLY A 61 0.49 2.61 -18.95
N GLU A 62 -0.16 3.75 -18.70
CA GLU A 62 0.47 5.06 -18.62
C GLU A 62 1.05 5.29 -17.22
N LYS A 63 2.04 6.19 -17.16
CA LYS A 63 2.61 6.57 -15.87
C LYS A 63 1.60 7.41 -15.08
N VAL A 64 1.13 6.88 -13.95
CA VAL A 64 0.32 7.63 -12.99
C VAL A 64 1.08 8.89 -12.53
N ALA A 65 0.44 10.04 -12.68
CA ALA A 65 0.97 11.32 -12.20
C ALA A 65 0.43 11.65 -10.80
N LYS A 66 1.14 12.54 -10.10
CA LYS A 66 0.59 13.19 -8.90
C LYS A 66 -0.40 14.28 -9.33
N PRO A 67 -1.42 14.59 -8.51
CA PRO A 67 -2.34 15.67 -8.82
C PRO A 67 -1.69 17.05 -8.63
N ASP A 68 -2.16 18.04 -9.38
CA ASP A 68 -1.60 19.41 -9.39
C ASP A 68 -1.75 20.13 -8.06
N TRP A 69 -2.84 19.85 -7.34
CA TRP A 69 -3.09 20.38 -5.99
C TRP A 69 -2.18 19.77 -4.92
N TYR A 70 -1.33 18.79 -5.26
CA TYR A 70 -0.44 18.11 -4.30
C TYR A 70 1.04 18.49 -4.47
N SER A 71 1.62 19.00 -3.39
CA SER A 71 3.04 19.44 -3.33
C SER A 71 4.01 18.38 -2.79
N GLY A 72 3.54 17.17 -2.48
CA GLY A 72 4.40 16.06 -2.06
C GLY A 72 4.97 15.25 -3.23
N GLY A 73 5.84 14.30 -2.87
CA GLY A 73 6.45 13.37 -3.81
C GLY A 73 5.56 12.14 -4.06
N GLY A 74 5.80 11.47 -5.19
CA GLY A 74 5.12 10.22 -5.56
C GLY A 74 5.98 8.97 -5.44
N ASN A 75 7.14 9.06 -4.77
CA ASN A 75 8.05 7.93 -4.61
C ASN A 75 7.87 7.32 -3.22
N SER A 76 7.80 5.99 -3.18
CA SER A 76 7.84 5.20 -1.96
C SER A 76 9.14 4.40 -1.94
N GLU A 77 9.86 4.42 -0.82
CA GLU A 77 11.07 3.61 -0.62
C GLU A 77 10.79 2.39 0.25
N VAL A 78 9.58 2.27 0.79
CA VAL A 78 9.17 1.17 1.67
C VAL A 78 7.97 0.50 1.06
N TYR A 79 8.03 -0.82 0.98
CA TYR A 79 7.05 -1.68 0.34
C TYR A 79 6.59 -2.74 1.34
N MET A 80 5.30 -3.04 1.33
CA MET A 80 4.76 -4.21 1.99
C MET A 80 4.49 -5.24 0.90
N ILE A 81 5.14 -6.39 0.99
CA ILE A 81 4.96 -7.51 0.08
C ILE A 81 4.20 -8.58 0.84
N ILE A 82 3.09 -9.02 0.25
CA ILE A 82 2.33 -10.18 0.72
C ILE A 82 2.49 -11.25 -0.35
N ALA A 83 2.93 -12.43 0.07
CA ALA A 83 3.02 -13.60 -0.80
C ALA A 83 2.16 -14.72 -0.23
N GLU A 84 1.41 -15.38 -1.10
CA GLU A 84 0.67 -16.59 -0.77
C GLU A 84 1.16 -17.74 -1.64
N ALA A 85 1.49 -18.86 -1.03
CA ALA A 85 1.92 -20.07 -1.73
C ALA A 85 0.88 -21.17 -1.54
N MET A 86 0.45 -21.78 -2.64
CA MET A 86 -0.43 -22.96 -2.61
C MET A 86 0.43 -24.22 -2.47
N ILE A 87 0.23 -24.97 -1.39
CA ILE A 87 1.01 -26.17 -1.07
C ILE A 87 0.30 -27.42 -1.58
N ALA A 88 -1.01 -27.48 -1.34
CA ALA A 88 -1.90 -28.54 -1.81
C ALA A 88 -3.28 -27.93 -2.05
N ASP A 89 -4.20 -28.71 -2.63
CA ASP A 89 -5.55 -28.23 -2.91
C ASP A 89 -6.24 -27.72 -1.62
N GLY A 90 -6.65 -26.45 -1.63
CA GLY A 90 -7.23 -25.75 -0.49
C GLY A 90 -6.27 -25.43 0.67
N ILE A 91 -4.98 -25.74 0.55
CA ILE A 91 -3.96 -25.44 1.58
C ILE A 91 -2.99 -24.40 1.03
N SER A 92 -3.03 -23.22 1.62
CA SER A 92 -2.11 -22.13 1.30
C SER A 92 -1.53 -21.48 2.55
N GLU A 93 -0.31 -20.96 2.40
CA GLU A 93 0.41 -20.25 3.44
C GLU A 93 0.67 -18.81 3.01
N LYS A 94 0.55 -17.86 3.93
CA LYS A 94 0.73 -16.43 3.67
C LYS A 94 1.86 -15.85 4.49
N ILE A 95 2.75 -15.13 3.82
CA ILE A 95 3.80 -14.35 4.45
C ILE A 95 3.65 -12.88 4.10
N MET A 96 4.03 -12.01 5.03
CA MET A 96 4.18 -10.58 4.81
C MET A 96 5.58 -10.14 5.16
N ALA A 97 6.19 -9.38 4.26
CA ALA A 97 7.47 -8.74 4.47
C ALA A 97 7.36 -7.22 4.25
N ILE A 98 7.95 -6.43 5.14
CA ILE A 98 8.18 -5.00 4.90
C ILE A 98 9.62 -4.84 4.42
N MET A 99 9.78 -4.36 3.19
CA MET A 99 11.06 -4.15 2.54
C MET A 99 11.30 -2.67 2.33
N LYS A 100 12.51 -2.22 2.58
CA LYS A 100 12.95 -0.85 2.32
C LYS A 100 14.03 -0.85 1.27
N GLN A 101 13.85 -0.07 0.22
CA GLN A 101 14.85 0.21 -0.80
C GLN A 101 16.00 1.01 -0.19
N GLY A 102 17.23 0.57 -0.46
CA GLY A 102 18.45 1.17 0.06
C GLY A 102 19.54 0.12 0.24
N GLU A 103 20.75 0.57 0.55
CA GLU A 103 21.86 -0.32 0.80
C GLU A 103 21.68 -1.03 2.14
N ALA A 104 21.26 -2.29 2.08
CA ALA A 104 21.27 -3.16 3.24
C ALA A 104 22.72 -3.51 3.62
N ASN A 105 22.97 -3.88 4.89
CA ASN A 105 24.30 -4.23 5.38
C ASN A 105 24.96 -5.42 4.64
N ASN A 106 24.18 -6.17 3.86
CA ASN A 106 24.63 -7.29 3.04
C ASN A 106 24.87 -6.92 1.56
N GLY A 107 24.82 -5.63 1.21
CA GLY A 107 25.02 -5.13 -0.16
C GLY A 107 23.83 -5.34 -1.10
N LEU A 108 22.70 -5.84 -0.61
CA LEU A 108 21.48 -5.94 -1.41
C LEU A 108 20.77 -4.58 -1.54
N PRO A 109 20.03 -4.34 -2.64
CA PRO A 109 19.32 -3.09 -2.87
C PRO A 109 18.07 -2.89 -1.99
N PHE A 110 17.76 -3.88 -1.14
CA PHE A 110 16.65 -3.83 -0.20
C PHE A 110 17.02 -4.42 1.16
N GLU A 111 16.50 -3.81 2.22
CA GLU A 111 16.57 -4.25 3.61
C GLU A 111 15.20 -4.79 4.05
N ILE A 112 15.17 -5.96 4.69
CA ILE A 112 13.93 -6.51 5.28
C ILE A 112 13.79 -5.93 6.70
N LEU A 113 12.71 -5.17 6.92
CA LEU A 113 12.42 -4.50 8.19
C LEU A 113 11.49 -5.31 9.11
N LYS A 114 10.58 -6.10 8.52
CA LYS A 114 9.62 -6.94 9.26
C LYS A 114 9.30 -8.18 8.43
N TRP A 115 9.14 -9.31 9.14
CA TRP A 115 8.70 -10.59 8.59
C TRP A 115 7.57 -11.13 9.46
N VAL A 116 6.47 -11.56 8.84
CA VAL A 116 5.29 -12.13 9.53
C VAL A 116 4.79 -13.32 8.75
N GLU A 117 4.70 -14.45 9.42
CA GLU A 117 4.00 -15.65 8.94
C GLU A 117 2.52 -15.57 9.31
N ASP A 118 1.68 -16.33 8.62
CA ASP A 118 0.22 -16.38 8.82
C ASP A 118 -0.46 -15.01 8.75
N TYR A 119 -0.02 -14.14 7.83
CA TYR A 119 -0.54 -12.78 7.77
C TYR A 119 -2.05 -12.78 7.42
N PRO A 120 -2.92 -12.14 8.24
CA PRO A 120 -4.37 -12.36 8.20
C PRO A 120 -5.05 -11.48 7.14
N VAL A 121 -4.77 -11.74 5.87
CA VAL A 121 -5.45 -11.11 4.72
C VAL A 121 -6.29 -12.13 3.94
N PRO A 122 -7.31 -11.67 3.18
CA PRO A 122 -8.02 -12.53 2.23
C PRO A 122 -7.05 -13.22 1.27
N SER A 123 -7.44 -14.39 0.74
CA SER A 123 -6.57 -15.15 -0.15
C SER A 123 -6.26 -14.34 -1.43
N LEU A 124 -4.98 -14.29 -1.79
CA LEU A 124 -4.49 -13.73 -3.04
C LEU A 124 -4.98 -14.53 -4.25
N PHE A 125 -5.34 -15.81 -4.08
CA PHE A 125 -5.94 -16.66 -5.12
C PHE A 125 -7.46 -16.47 -5.30
N SER A 126 -8.05 -15.45 -4.65
CA SER A 126 -9.45 -15.13 -4.85
C SER A 126 -9.71 -14.67 -6.31
N PRO A 127 -10.80 -15.09 -6.98
CA PRO A 127 -11.05 -14.77 -8.39
C PRO A 127 -10.99 -13.27 -8.73
N GLY A 128 -11.35 -12.39 -7.79
CA GLY A 128 -11.27 -10.93 -7.97
C GLY A 128 -9.85 -10.37 -8.10
N ASN A 129 -8.81 -11.15 -7.81
CA ASN A 129 -7.41 -10.74 -7.99
C ASN A 129 -6.85 -11.12 -9.36
N ASP A 130 -7.50 -12.02 -10.11
CA ASP A 130 -7.05 -12.43 -11.44
C ASP A 130 -7.06 -11.25 -12.43
N GLU A 131 -7.98 -10.31 -12.24
CA GLU A 131 -8.06 -9.06 -13.02
C GLU A 131 -6.90 -8.09 -12.74
N ARG A 132 -6.12 -8.32 -11.67
CA ARG A 132 -5.00 -7.47 -11.22
C ARG A 132 -3.63 -8.05 -11.57
N VAL A 133 -3.57 -9.26 -12.13
CA VAL A 133 -2.32 -9.87 -12.56
C VAL A 133 -1.91 -9.21 -13.87
N ILE A 134 -0.78 -8.49 -13.84
CA ILE A 134 -0.17 -7.92 -15.04
C ILE A 134 0.44 -9.10 -15.82
N ASN A 135 -0.11 -9.40 -17.00
CA ASN A 135 0.46 -10.38 -17.94
C ASN A 135 1.58 -9.76 -18.77
#